data_AF-A0AA91VDD8-F1
#
_entry.id   AF-A0AA91VDD8-F1
#
_cell.length_a   1.000
_cell.length_b   1.000
_cell.length_c   1.000
_cell.angle_alpha   90.00
_cell.angle_beta   90.00
_cell.angle_gamma   90.00
#
_symmetry.space_group_name_H-M   'P 1'
#
loop_
_entity.id
_entity.type
_entity.pdbx_description
1 polymer ?
#
loop_
_entity_poly.entity_id
_entity_poly.type
_entity_poly.pdbx_seq_one_letter_code
_entity_poly.pdbx_strand_id
1 'polypeptide(L)'
;MSFTLLLLAFVILVVIIAFTFIFITIKKGKYLHRPYRHSFIVISLFLGHWILVLTGFYTILPDYISDFIFLPIWYFLCILGFMVCFREWKNNRIISISFGAFSFISLLFGVLLQIISNM
;
A
#
# COMPACT_ATOMS: atom_id res chain seq x y z
N MET A 1 15.21 2.89 18.41
CA MET A 1 16.00 2.14 17.41
C MET A 1 15.56 0.69 17.22
N SER A 2 15.33 -0.11 18.28
CA SER A 2 14.88 -1.51 18.08
C SER A 2 13.51 -1.64 17.40
N PHE A 3 12.54 -0.77 17.71
CA PHE A 3 11.20 -0.84 17.11
C PHE A 3 11.21 -0.53 15.60
N THR A 4 11.96 0.49 15.17
CA THR A 4 12.08 0.87 13.76
C THR A 4 12.80 -0.20 12.95
N LEU A 5 13.83 -0.85 13.51
CA LEU A 5 14.53 -1.98 12.88
C LEU A 5 13.62 -3.21 12.76
N LEU A 6 12.83 -3.52 13.78
CA LEU A 6 11.89 -4.65 13.76
C LEU A 6 10.80 -4.43 12.70
N LEU A 7 10.28 -3.20 12.60
CA LEU A 7 9.28 -2.87 11.59
C LEU A 7 9.86 -2.89 10.17
N LEU A 8 11.08 -2.39 9.98
CA LEU A 8 11.79 -2.51 8.71
C LEU A 8 11.96 -3.98 8.30
N ALA A 9 12.41 -4.84 9.22
CA ALA A 9 12.54 -6.27 8.99
C ALA A 9 11.19 -6.92 8.62
N PHE A 10 10.09 -6.52 9.27
CA PHE A 10 8.76 -7.00 8.95
C PHE A 10 8.27 -6.55 7.57
N VAL A 11 8.52 -5.29 7.19
CA VAL A 11 8.21 -4.77 5.84
C VAL A 11 9.00 -5.53 4.78
N ILE A 12 10.30 -5.73 4.99
CA ILE A 12 11.16 -6.49 4.08
C ILE A 12 10.62 -7.92 3.92
N LEU A 13 10.22 -8.57 5.01
CA LEU A 13 9.63 -9.91 4.98
C LEU A 13 8.33 -9.95 4.16
N VAL A 14 7.42 -8.99 4.35
CA VAL A 14 6.18 -8.89 3.55
C VAL A 14 6.48 -8.70 2.07
N VAL A 15 7.48 -7.87 1.73
CA VAL A 15 7.93 -7.65 0.36
C VAL A 15 8.49 -8.94 -0.26
N ILE A 16 9.35 -9.68 0.46
CA ILE A 16 9.92 -10.95 -0.01
C ILE A 16 8.81 -11.98 -0.25
N ILE A 17 7.83 -12.09 0.66
CA ILE A 17 6.69 -13.00 0.49
C ILE A 17 5.86 -12.61 -0.74
N ALA A 18 5.61 -11.32 -0.96
CA ALA A 18 4.89 -10.86 -2.15
C ALA A 18 5.66 -11.21 -3.43
N PHE A 19 6.97 -10.92 -3.49
CA PHE A 19 7.80 -11.21 -4.67
C PHE A 19 7.90 -12.71 -4.97
N THR A 20 8.13 -13.54 -3.96
CA THR A 20 8.18 -15.00 -4.13
C THR A 20 6.86 -15.54 -4.66
N PHE A 21 5.72 -15.04 -4.16
CA PHE A 21 4.40 -15.44 -4.64
C PHE A 21 4.15 -14.99 -6.10
N ILE A 22 4.54 -13.77 -6.45
CA ILE A 22 4.47 -13.26 -7.84
C ILE A 22 5.28 -14.16 -8.76
N PHE A 23 6.53 -14.49 -8.40
CA PHE A 23 7.41 -15.34 -9.19
C PHE A 23 6.84 -16.75 -9.40
N ILE A 24 6.31 -17.37 -8.34
CA ILE A 24 5.65 -18.68 -8.41
C ILE A 24 4.42 -18.63 -9.34
N THR A 25 3.64 -17.55 -9.28
CA THR A 25 2.40 -17.41 -10.06
C THR A 25 2.69 -17.17 -11.54
N ILE A 26 3.70 -16.35 -11.86
CA ILE A 26 4.19 -16.16 -13.24
C ILE A 26 4.70 -17.49 -13.81
N LYS A 27 5.52 -18.22 -13.06
CA LYS A 27 6.07 -19.52 -13.50
C LYS A 27 4.97 -20.56 -13.79
N LYS A 28 3.86 -20.49 -13.08
CA LYS A 28 2.71 -21.40 -13.28
C LYS A 28 1.81 -21.02 -14.46
N GLY A 29 1.95 -19.82 -15.04
CA GLY A 29 1.17 -19.33 -16.18
C GLY A 29 -0.36 -19.25 -15.96
N LYS A 30 -0.86 -19.66 -14.80
CA LYS A 30 -2.27 -19.62 -14.43
C LYS A 30 -2.61 -18.23 -13.87
N TYR A 31 -3.80 -17.74 -14.20
CA TYR A 31 -4.40 -16.50 -13.66
C TYR A 31 -3.85 -15.17 -14.23
N LEU A 32 -3.25 -15.19 -15.42
CA LEU A 32 -2.87 -13.99 -16.18
C LEU A 32 -4.05 -13.41 -16.99
N HIS A 33 -5.22 -13.28 -16.37
CA HIS A 33 -6.31 -12.53 -16.98
C HIS A 33 -6.05 -11.03 -16.83
N ARG A 34 -6.55 -10.25 -17.80
CA ARG A 34 -6.41 -8.79 -17.79
C ARG A 34 -7.01 -8.23 -16.48
N PRO A 35 -6.29 -7.39 -15.73
CA PRO A 35 -6.85 -6.72 -14.55
C PRO A 35 -8.10 -5.91 -14.88
N TYR A 36 -8.98 -5.76 -13.88
CA TYR A 36 -10.12 -4.87 -13.97
C TYR A 36 -9.66 -3.41 -14.11
N ARG A 37 -10.41 -2.61 -14.89
CA ARG A 37 -10.11 -1.18 -15.09
C ARG A 37 -10.10 -0.39 -13.77
N HIS A 38 -10.93 -0.78 -12.81
CA HIS A 38 -10.96 -0.15 -11.48
C HIS A 38 -9.64 -0.32 -10.72
N SER A 39 -8.92 -1.43 -10.91
CA SER A 39 -7.62 -1.66 -10.29
C SER A 39 -6.60 -0.62 -10.76
N PHE A 40 -6.61 -0.22 -12.04
CA PHE A 40 -5.74 0.86 -12.54
C PHE A 40 -6.05 2.23 -11.90
N ILE A 41 -7.34 2.53 -11.69
CA ILE A 41 -7.76 3.78 -11.03
C ILE A 41 -7.20 3.82 -9.60
N VAL A 42 -7.38 2.74 -8.84
CA VAL A 42 -6.89 2.66 -7.46
C VAL A 42 -5.35 2.71 -7.41
N ILE A 43 -4.63 2.04 -8.31
CA ILE A 43 -3.16 2.18 -8.42
C ILE A 43 -2.75 3.63 -8.66
N SER A 44 -3.44 4.34 -9.55
CA SER A 44 -3.09 5.72 -9.91
C SER A 44 -3.29 6.66 -8.73
N LEU A 45 -4.39 6.49 -7.99
CA LEU A 45 -4.65 7.19 -6.73
C LEU A 45 -3.59 6.88 -5.67
N PHE A 46 -3.23 5.61 -5.49
CA PHE A 46 -2.22 5.18 -4.52
C PHE A 46 -0.83 5.76 -4.85
N LEU A 47 -0.43 5.73 -6.12
CA LEU A 47 0.83 6.31 -6.59
C LEU A 47 0.83 7.84 -6.43
N GLY A 48 -0.27 8.51 -6.79
CA GLY A 48 -0.41 9.95 -6.60
C GLY A 48 -0.23 10.35 -5.14
N HIS A 49 -0.86 9.61 -4.22
CA HIS A 49 -0.69 9.85 -2.80
C HIS A 49 0.76 9.64 -2.32
N TRP A 50 1.40 8.53 -2.70
CA TRP A 50 2.81 8.31 -2.36
C TRP A 50 3.74 9.36 -2.95
N ILE A 51 3.47 9.85 -4.16
CA ILE A 51 4.26 10.94 -4.75
C ILE A 51 4.11 12.21 -3.90
N LEU A 52 2.89 12.58 -3.48
CA LEU A 52 2.66 13.74 -2.61
C LEU A 52 3.39 13.61 -1.27
N VAL A 53 3.47 12.40 -0.72
CA VAL A 53 4.25 12.10 0.48
C VAL A 53 5.75 12.21 0.19
N LEU A 54 6.26 11.57 -0.86
CA LEU A 54 7.70 11.57 -1.16
C LEU A 54 8.24 12.94 -1.56
N THR A 55 7.42 13.78 -2.20
CA THR A 55 7.82 15.16 -2.58
C THR A 55 7.74 16.13 -1.41
N GLY A 56 7.28 15.70 -0.24
CA GLY A 56 7.17 16.58 0.92
C GLY A 56 6.11 17.66 0.76
N PHE A 57 5.16 17.49 -0.16
CA PHE A 57 4.12 18.50 -0.46
C PHE A 57 3.33 18.89 0.80
N TYR A 58 3.22 17.97 1.76
CA TYR A 58 2.61 18.19 3.06
C TYR A 58 3.29 19.28 3.90
N THR A 59 4.61 19.50 3.73
CA THR A 59 5.34 20.55 4.48
C THR A 59 5.03 21.97 4.03
N ILE A 60 4.40 22.11 2.85
CA ILE A 60 3.96 23.40 2.31
C ILE A 60 2.64 23.83 2.95
N LEU A 61 1.83 22.88 3.42
CA LEU A 61 0.57 23.16 4.09
C LEU A 61 0.79 23.32 5.61
N PRO A 62 -0.05 24.12 6.29
CA PRO A 62 -0.06 24.16 7.75
C PRO A 62 -0.28 22.76 8.33
N ASP A 63 0.50 22.39 9.35
CA ASP A 63 0.53 21.04 9.92
C ASP A 63 -0.88 20.51 10.28
N TYR A 64 -1.72 21.38 10.87
CA TYR A 64 -3.09 21.03 11.25
C TYR A 64 -4.02 20.67 10.06
N ILE A 65 -3.81 21.28 8.90
CA ILE A 65 -4.59 20.99 7.68
C ILE A 65 -4.07 19.72 7.02
N SER A 66 -2.74 19.58 6.99
CA SER A 66 -2.08 18.44 6.40
C SER A 66 -2.51 17.15 7.11
N ASP A 67 -2.35 17.09 8.43
CA ASP A 67 -2.69 15.89 9.19
C ASP A 67 -4.17 15.54 9.09
N PHE A 68 -5.06 16.54 9.09
CA PHE A 68 -6.49 16.31 8.98
C PHE A 68 -6.93 15.72 7.64
N ILE A 69 -6.25 16.04 6.54
CA ILE A 69 -6.64 15.59 5.19
C ILE A 69 -5.89 14.31 4.80
N PHE A 70 -4.58 14.27 5.03
CA PHE A 70 -3.72 13.22 4.49
C PHE A 70 -3.86 11.90 5.25
N LEU A 71 -3.99 11.92 6.58
CA LEU A 71 -4.17 10.68 7.36
C LEU A 71 -5.47 9.94 6.99
N PRO A 72 -6.65 10.59 6.95
CA PRO A 72 -7.89 9.92 6.55
C PRO A 72 -7.85 9.42 5.11
N ILE A 73 -7.26 10.19 4.18
CA ILE A 73 -7.09 9.77 2.78
C ILE A 73 -6.17 8.55 2.69
N TRP A 74 -5.09 8.51 3.46
CA TRP A 74 -4.16 7.39 3.50
C TRP A 74 -4.89 6.11 3.94
N TYR A 75 -5.64 6.17 5.04
CA TYR A 75 -6.44 5.03 5.50
C TYR A 75 -7.52 4.62 4.50
N PHE A 76 -8.19 5.59 3.87
CA PHE A 76 -9.18 5.32 2.83
C PHE A 76 -8.56 4.60 1.62
N LEU A 77 -7.37 5.00 1.19
CA LEU A 77 -6.62 4.33 0.12
C LEU A 77 -6.25 2.89 0.52
N CYS A 78 -5.82 2.66 1.76
CA CYS A 78 -5.57 1.31 2.26
C CYS A 78 -6.83 0.42 2.17
N ILE A 79 -8.01 0.94 2.57
CA ILE A 79 -9.29 0.22 2.48
C ILE A 79 -9.62 -0.12 1.02
N LEU A 80 -9.48 0.86 0.11
CA LEU A 80 -9.70 0.64 -1.32
C LEU A 80 -8.74 -0.42 -1.89
N GLY A 81 -7.47 -0.40 -1.47
CA GLY A 81 -6.48 -1.38 -1.89
C GLY A 81 -6.80 -2.80 -1.40
N PHE A 82 -7.32 -2.96 -0.18
CA PHE A 82 -7.87 -4.24 0.29
C PHE A 82 -9.10 -4.68 -0.50
N MET A 83 -10.00 -3.76 -0.85
CA MET A 83 -11.17 -4.06 -1.69
C MET A 83 -10.76 -4.55 -3.07
N VAL A 84 -9.75 -3.92 -3.69
CA VAL A 84 -9.18 -4.38 -4.98
C VAL A 84 -8.51 -5.74 -4.82
N CYS A 85 -7.78 -5.97 -3.73
CA CYS A 85 -7.20 -7.27 -3.42
C CYS A 85 -8.27 -8.37 -3.42
N PHE A 86 -9.39 -8.20 -2.70
CA PHE A 86 -10.47 -9.18 -2.65
C PHE A 86 -11.14 -9.41 -4.01
N ARG A 87 -11.36 -8.34 -4.80
CA ARG A 87 -11.97 -8.42 -6.13
C ARG A 87 -11.07 -9.12 -7.14
N GLU A 88 -9.77 -8.81 -7.16
CA GLU A 88 -8.81 -9.40 -8.10
C GLU A 88 -8.39 -10.82 -7.70
N TRP A 89 -8.67 -11.27 -6.48
CA TRP A 89 -8.26 -12.61 -6.00
C TRP A 89 -8.73 -13.76 -6.91
N LYS A 90 -9.93 -13.62 -7.49
CA LYS A 90 -10.49 -14.61 -8.42
C LYS A 90 -10.06 -14.43 -9.88
N ASN A 91 -9.63 -13.23 -10.28
CA ASN A 91 -9.31 -12.89 -11.67
C ASN A 91 -7.78 -12.98 -11.92
N ASN A 92 -7.02 -12.15 -11.21
CA ASN A 92 -5.58 -12.07 -11.30
C ASN A 92 -4.95 -12.06 -9.89
N ARG A 93 -4.50 -13.24 -9.45
CA ARG A 93 -3.90 -13.43 -8.13
C ARG A 93 -2.62 -12.62 -7.92
N ILE A 94 -1.85 -12.36 -9.00
CA ILE A 94 -0.63 -11.55 -8.91
C ILE A 94 -1.00 -10.14 -8.48
N ILE A 95 -1.91 -9.51 -9.21
CA ILE A 95 -2.34 -8.13 -8.95
C ILE A 95 -3.02 -8.03 -7.58
N SER A 96 -3.88 -8.99 -7.25
CA SER A 96 -4.51 -9.07 -5.93
C SER A 96 -3.50 -9.03 -4.79
N ILE A 97 -2.48 -9.88 -4.83
CA ILE A 97 -1.46 -9.96 -3.77
C ILE A 97 -0.55 -8.74 -3.75
N SER A 98 -0.18 -8.21 -4.93
CA SER A 98 0.56 -6.96 -5.02
C SER A 98 -0.18 -5.82 -4.32
N PHE A 99 -1.47 -5.65 -4.61
CA PHE A 99 -2.31 -4.63 -3.94
C PHE A 99 -2.47 -4.90 -2.46
N GLY A 100 -2.72 -6.14 -2.06
CA GLY A 100 -2.87 -6.51 -0.65
C GLY A 100 -1.61 -6.21 0.15
N ALA A 101 -0.45 -6.62 -0.35
CA ALA A 101 0.84 -6.35 0.29
C ALA A 101 1.14 -4.84 0.35
N PHE A 102 0.93 -4.13 -0.76
CA PHE A 102 1.18 -2.68 -0.82
C PHE A 102 0.27 -1.89 0.13
N SER A 103 -1.01 -2.28 0.22
CA SER A 103 -1.97 -1.67 1.15
C SER A 103 -1.62 -1.96 2.60
N PHE A 104 -1.18 -3.19 2.90
CA PHE A 104 -0.79 -3.58 4.24
C PHE A 104 0.48 -2.85 4.71
N ILE A 105 1.50 -2.74 3.86
CA ILE A 105 2.71 -1.95 4.14
C ILE A 105 2.33 -0.48 4.36
N SER A 106 1.48 0.08 3.50
CA SER A 106 1.05 1.48 3.61
C SER A 106 0.24 1.73 4.89
N LEU A 107 -0.57 0.77 5.34
CA LEU A 107 -1.30 0.86 6.60
C LEU A 107 -0.34 0.86 7.80
N LEU A 108 0.67 -0.02 7.79
CA LEU A 108 1.70 -0.04 8.83
C LEU A 108 2.41 1.31 8.94
N PHE A 109 2.79 1.91 7.81
CA PHE A 109 3.39 3.24 7.80
C PHE A 109 2.45 4.32 8.35
N GLY A 110 1.18 4.33 7.95
CA GLY A 110 0.19 5.28 8.45
C GLY A 110 0.00 5.21 9.97
N VAL A 111 -0.14 3.99 10.51
CA VAL A 111 -0.25 3.77 11.96
C VAL A 111 1.01 4.21 12.69
N LEU A 112 2.19 3.91 12.15
CA LEU A 112 3.47 4.25 12.76
C LEU A 112 3.67 5.77 12.84
N LEU A 113 3.38 6.49 11.75
CA LEU A 113 3.42 7.96 11.72
C LEU A 113 2.49 8.56 12.77
N GLN A 114 1.29 8.01 12.92
CA GLN A 114 0.33 8.48 13.91
C GLN A 114 0.77 8.22 15.35
N ILE A 115 1.42 7.08 15.62
CA ILE A 115 2.01 6.80 16.93
C ILE A 115 3.14 7.78 17.23
N ILE A 116 4.04 8.05 16.27
CA ILE A 116 5.14 9.01 16.45
C ILE A 116 4.60 10.43 16.67
N SER A 117 3.58 10.86 15.93
CA SER A 117 3.02 12.20 16.04
C SER A 117 2.28 12.45 17.36
N ASN A 118 1.78 11.40 18.01
CA ASN A 118 1.08 11.49 19.30
C ASN A 118 2.01 11.29 20.52
N MET A 119 3.31 11.04 20.29
CA MET A 119 4.35 10.97 21.32
C MET A 119 5.05 12.31 21.46
#